data_AF-A0A3E0BV79-F1
#
_entry.id   AF-A0A3E0BV79-F1
#
_cell.length_a   1.000
_cell.length_b   1.000
_cell.length_c   1.000
_cell.angle_alpha   90.00
_cell.angle_beta   90.00
_cell.angle_gamma   90.00
#
_symmetry.space_group_name_H-M   'P 1'
#
loop_
_entity.id
_entity.type
_entity.pdbx_description
1 polymer ?
#
loop_
_entity_poly.entity_id
_entity_poly.type
_entity_poly.pdbx_seq_one_letter_code
_entity_poly.pdbx_strand_id
1 'polypeptide(L)'
;MKLVDTRAWRALQYGSIVLASSTLVACGGGGDSPRSTIKGTVAVGAPVANGAIQMSCKNGSSNATSDSNGAYSSTFHFDGPCLLTVTSGSIVLNSFAAGAGTYNITSLTQLLLSYLAGQLGTTLNGLIAGITTNSTYQSALTNSTVIANAENAVARLIKSMYGVTLSTNSFLTISFTPGQPGADADLDALLTAGAITSNGQPTAALASAALAAGAAAPISGTGGSSTPTGGTGGTGGAGGTGT
;
A
#
# COMPACT_ATOMS: atom_id res chain seq x y z
N MET A 1 -5.96 8.44 -86.58
CA MET A 1 -4.68 7.71 -86.72
C MET A 1 -4.87 6.32 -86.13
N LYS A 2 -4.57 5.32 -86.96
CA LYS A 2 -4.15 3.93 -86.73
C LYS A 2 -4.97 3.00 -85.80
N LEU A 3 -5.45 1.96 -86.47
CA LEU A 3 -6.04 0.73 -85.99
C LEU A 3 -5.06 -0.10 -85.15
N VAL A 4 -5.65 -0.70 -84.11
CA VAL A 4 -5.59 -2.10 -83.66
C VAL A 4 -4.48 -2.97 -84.26
N ASP A 5 -3.65 -3.56 -83.41
CA ASP A 5 -2.97 -4.82 -83.72
C ASP A 5 -2.78 -5.72 -82.49
N THR A 6 -3.20 -6.97 -82.68
CA THR A 6 -2.70 -8.26 -82.15
C THR A 6 -2.35 -8.46 -80.66
N ARG A 7 -2.96 -9.48 -80.01
CA ARG A 7 -2.54 -10.90 -80.08
C ARG A 7 -3.36 -11.78 -79.14
N ALA A 8 -3.82 -12.91 -79.68
CA ALA A 8 -4.29 -14.06 -78.92
C ALA A 8 -3.18 -14.63 -78.02
N TRP A 9 -3.54 -15.36 -76.96
CA TRP A 9 -2.99 -16.65 -76.51
C TRP A 9 -3.77 -17.10 -75.26
N ARG A 10 -4.62 -18.12 -75.41
CA ARG A 10 -4.38 -19.53 -75.05
C ARG A 10 -4.32 -19.78 -73.53
N ALA A 11 -5.37 -20.48 -73.11
CA ALA A 11 -5.56 -21.22 -71.88
C ALA A 11 -4.29 -21.86 -71.30
N LEU A 12 -4.24 -21.91 -69.96
CA LEU A 12 -3.86 -23.09 -69.19
C LEU A 12 -4.34 -22.91 -67.74
N GLN A 13 -5.48 -23.52 -67.45
CA GLN A 13 -5.92 -23.85 -66.10
C GLN A 13 -4.99 -24.94 -65.55
N TYR A 14 -4.24 -24.65 -64.51
CA TYR A 14 -3.68 -25.68 -63.63
C TYR A 14 -4.00 -25.34 -62.19
N GLY A 15 -4.84 -26.20 -61.60
CA GLY A 15 -5.19 -26.17 -60.19
C GLY A 15 -3.96 -26.39 -59.33
N SER A 16 -3.78 -25.52 -58.35
CA SER A 16 -2.84 -25.72 -57.26
C SER A 16 -3.65 -26.08 -56.01
N ILE A 17 -3.54 -27.34 -55.60
CA ILE A 17 -4.04 -27.84 -54.32
C ILE A 17 -3.16 -27.24 -53.23
N VAL A 18 -3.73 -26.35 -52.42
CA VAL A 18 -3.09 -25.81 -51.22
C VAL A 18 -3.21 -26.86 -50.11
N LEU A 19 -2.15 -27.65 -49.92
CA LEU A 19 -1.94 -28.44 -48.70
C LEU A 19 -1.42 -27.50 -47.60
N ALA A 20 -2.35 -26.82 -46.93
CA ALA A 20 -2.07 -26.08 -45.71
C ALA A 20 -1.70 -27.08 -44.61
N SER A 21 -0.40 -27.26 -44.39
CA SER A 21 0.13 -27.98 -43.24
C SER A 21 -0.06 -27.08 -42.02
N SER A 22 -1.19 -27.22 -41.33
CA SER A 22 -1.43 -26.60 -40.04
C SER A 22 -0.48 -27.20 -39.00
N THR A 23 0.72 -26.63 -38.88
CA THR A 23 1.55 -26.81 -37.70
C THR A 23 0.86 -26.07 -36.55
N LEU A 24 0.06 -26.80 -35.78
CA LEU A 24 -0.28 -26.40 -34.42
C LEU A 24 1.05 -26.29 -33.66
N VAL A 25 1.60 -25.08 -33.59
CA VAL A 25 2.57 -24.74 -32.54
C VAL A 25 1.77 -24.82 -31.24
N ALA A 26 1.88 -25.97 -30.59
CA ALA A 26 1.60 -26.12 -29.18
C ALA A 26 2.54 -25.15 -28.45
N CYS A 27 2.06 -23.92 -28.23
CA CYS A 27 2.65 -23.01 -27.27
C CYS A 27 2.46 -23.66 -25.91
N GLY A 28 3.51 -24.36 -25.46
CA GLY A 28 3.58 -24.92 -24.12
C GLY A 28 3.31 -23.80 -23.12
N GLY A 29 2.17 -23.90 -22.45
CA GLY A 29 1.84 -23.09 -21.29
C GLY A 29 2.79 -23.44 -20.15
N GLY A 30 3.98 -22.83 -20.17
CA GLY A 30 4.77 -22.67 -18.97
C GLY A 30 4.00 -21.71 -18.08
N GLY A 31 3.42 -22.24 -17.01
CA GLY A 31 2.75 -21.45 -15.97
C GLY A 31 3.78 -20.62 -15.22
N ASP A 32 4.27 -19.54 -15.84
CA ASP A 32 4.92 -18.47 -15.11
C ASP A 32 3.84 -17.78 -14.28
N SER A 33 3.88 -18.02 -12.96
CA SER A 33 3.04 -17.28 -12.02
C SER A 33 3.19 -15.79 -12.30
N PRO A 34 2.08 -15.02 -12.43
CA PRO A 34 2.15 -13.65 -12.88
C PRO A 34 3.09 -12.83 -11.98
N ARG A 35 4.19 -12.35 -12.56
CA ARG A 35 5.13 -11.47 -11.89
C ARG A 35 4.56 -10.06 -11.94
N SER A 36 4.54 -9.39 -10.79
CA SER A 36 4.09 -8.01 -10.69
C SER A 36 5.20 -7.13 -10.14
N THR A 37 5.16 -5.86 -10.52
CA THR A 37 6.15 -4.86 -10.08
C THR A 37 5.58 -4.02 -8.95
N ILE A 38 6.32 -3.94 -7.85
CA ILE A 38 6.17 -2.91 -6.82
C ILE A 38 7.30 -1.91 -7.00
N LYS A 39 6.98 -0.63 -6.93
CA LYS A 39 7.94 0.46 -6.93
C LYS A 39 7.52 1.54 -5.93
N GLY A 40 8.41 2.46 -5.62
CA GLY A 40 8.08 3.62 -4.80
C GLY A 40 9.33 4.34 -4.33
N THR A 41 9.15 5.23 -3.35
CA THR A 41 10.26 5.99 -2.77
C THR A 41 10.30 5.77 -1.26
N VAL A 42 11.52 5.65 -0.73
CA VAL A 42 11.80 5.65 0.70
C VAL A 42 12.28 7.02 1.12
N ALA A 43 11.56 7.66 2.04
CA ALA A 43 11.90 9.01 2.49
C ALA A 43 11.47 9.29 3.93
N VAL A 44 12.21 10.19 4.59
CA VAL A 44 12.00 10.69 5.96
C VAL A 44 11.95 12.22 6.03
N GLY A 45 11.61 12.87 4.91
CA GLY A 45 11.87 14.30 4.62
C GLY A 45 13.04 14.45 3.66
N ALA A 46 14.08 13.64 3.85
CA ALA A 46 15.12 13.40 2.85
C ALA A 46 14.98 12.00 2.24
N PRO A 47 15.42 11.78 0.98
CA PRO A 47 15.46 10.45 0.40
C PRO A 47 16.41 9.55 1.18
N VAL A 48 15.97 8.33 1.48
CA VAL A 48 16.81 7.33 2.14
C VAL A 48 17.56 6.54 1.08
N ALA A 49 18.83 6.90 0.87
CA ALA A 49 19.70 6.16 -0.05
C ALA A 49 20.22 4.86 0.57
N ASN A 50 20.46 3.85 -0.29
CA ASN A 50 21.01 2.54 0.09
C ASN A 50 20.21 1.81 1.19
N GLY A 51 18.91 2.07 1.30
CA GLY A 51 18.03 1.38 2.23
C GLY A 51 17.76 -0.03 1.74
N ALA A 52 18.00 -1.03 2.60
CA ALA A 52 17.67 -2.41 2.33
C ALA A 52 16.16 -2.61 2.50
N ILE A 53 15.48 -2.94 1.41
CA ILE A 53 14.03 -3.09 1.37
C ILE A 53 13.71 -4.58 1.28
N GLN A 54 12.91 -5.06 2.23
CA GLN A 54 12.36 -6.40 2.24
C GLN A 54 10.87 -6.34 1.96
N MET A 55 10.44 -7.09 0.95
CA MET A 55 9.06 -7.24 0.53
C MET A 55 8.61 -8.65 0.86
N SER A 56 7.60 -8.79 1.71
CA SER A 56 7.08 -10.09 2.15
C SER A 56 5.58 -10.15 1.96
N CYS A 57 5.12 -11.06 1.12
CA CYS A 57 3.72 -11.34 0.80
C CYS A 57 3.34 -12.71 1.34
N LYS A 58 2.08 -13.12 1.15
CA LYS A 58 1.61 -14.45 1.57
C LYS A 58 2.37 -15.60 0.91
N ASN A 59 2.52 -15.55 -0.42
CA ASN A 59 3.18 -16.60 -1.22
C ASN A 59 4.42 -16.11 -1.97
N GLY A 60 5.02 -14.99 -1.59
CA GLY A 60 6.18 -14.44 -2.29
C GLY A 60 6.97 -13.44 -1.47
N SER A 61 8.26 -13.33 -1.77
CA SER A 61 9.13 -12.34 -1.16
C SER A 61 10.15 -11.83 -2.15
N SER A 62 10.64 -10.63 -1.91
CA SER A 62 11.71 -10.04 -2.70
C SER A 62 12.52 -9.05 -1.86
N ASN A 63 13.71 -8.73 -2.33
CA ASN A 63 14.56 -7.71 -1.76
C ASN A 63 14.88 -6.66 -2.84
N ALA A 64 15.02 -5.42 -2.42
CA ALA A 64 15.50 -4.32 -3.25
C ALA A 64 16.37 -3.39 -2.41
N THR A 65 17.06 -2.48 -3.08
CA THR A 65 17.81 -1.41 -2.45
C THR A 65 17.33 -0.09 -3.04
N SER A 66 17.10 0.92 -2.20
CA SER A 66 16.79 2.25 -2.70
C SER A 66 18.02 2.94 -3.29
N ASP A 67 17.83 3.64 -4.40
CA ASP A 67 18.87 4.44 -5.05
C ASP A 67 19.18 5.76 -4.31
N SER A 68 20.02 6.61 -4.87
CA SER A 68 20.38 7.91 -4.27
C SER A 68 19.20 8.87 -4.09
N ASN A 69 18.10 8.65 -4.82
CA ASN A 69 16.86 9.41 -4.71
C ASN A 69 15.83 8.68 -3.85
N GLY A 70 16.21 7.62 -3.15
CA GLY A 70 15.30 6.80 -2.35
C GLY A 70 14.38 5.91 -3.19
N ALA A 71 14.48 5.93 -4.52
CA ALA A 71 13.58 5.18 -5.39
C ALA A 71 13.95 3.70 -5.40
N TYR A 72 12.95 2.83 -5.45
CA TYR A 72 13.12 1.39 -5.54
C TYR A 72 12.10 0.77 -6.50
N SER A 73 12.45 -0.39 -7.04
CA SER A 73 11.57 -1.19 -7.89
C SER A 73 11.94 -2.66 -7.78
N SER A 74 10.95 -3.54 -7.74
CA SER A 74 11.17 -4.98 -7.75
C SER A 74 10.02 -5.71 -8.42
N THR A 75 10.36 -6.70 -9.25
CA THR A 75 9.40 -7.53 -9.97
C THR A 75 9.53 -8.96 -9.47
N PHE A 76 8.47 -9.49 -8.85
CA PHE A 76 8.48 -10.80 -8.22
C PHE A 76 7.08 -11.41 -8.20
N HIS A 77 6.92 -12.61 -7.63
CA HIS A 77 5.62 -13.22 -7.45
C HIS A 77 4.84 -12.48 -6.35
N PHE A 78 3.91 -11.65 -6.77
CA PHE A 78 3.10 -10.83 -5.87
C PHE A 78 1.84 -11.58 -5.47
N ASP A 79 1.61 -11.69 -4.16
CA ASP A 79 0.39 -12.24 -3.58
C ASP A 79 -0.02 -11.40 -2.36
N GLY A 80 -0.66 -10.27 -2.66
CA GLY A 80 -0.93 -9.19 -1.72
C GLY A 80 -1.94 -9.51 -0.61
N PRO A 81 -1.93 -8.74 0.48
CA PRO A 81 -1.07 -7.60 0.73
C PRO A 81 0.35 -8.00 1.16
N CYS A 82 1.32 -7.17 0.82
CA CYS A 82 2.73 -7.40 1.15
C CYS A 82 3.21 -6.38 2.17
N LEU A 83 3.97 -6.83 3.16
CA LEU A 83 4.77 -5.98 4.03
C LEU A 83 5.95 -5.42 3.24
N LEU A 84 6.20 -4.13 3.39
CA LEU A 84 7.39 -3.46 2.89
C LEU A 84 8.15 -2.94 4.10
N THR A 85 9.35 -3.46 4.37
CA THR A 85 10.21 -3.00 5.46
C THR A 85 11.50 -2.47 4.89
N VAL A 86 11.87 -1.25 5.24
CA VAL A 86 13.18 -0.68 4.90
C VAL A 86 14.05 -0.57 6.15
N THR A 87 15.33 -0.89 5.99
CA THR A 87 16.36 -0.65 7.01
C THR A 87 17.53 0.12 6.38
N SER A 88 17.90 1.24 6.99
CA SER A 88 19.09 2.03 6.62
C SER A 88 19.70 2.67 7.87
N GLY A 89 20.79 2.10 8.39
CA GLY A 89 21.38 2.54 9.65
C GLY A 89 20.38 2.46 10.81
N SER A 90 20.02 3.62 11.39
CA SER A 90 19.02 3.76 12.46
C SER A 90 17.57 3.86 11.96
N ILE A 91 17.35 3.97 10.65
CA ILE A 91 16.02 4.12 10.04
C ILE A 91 15.43 2.73 9.81
N VAL A 92 14.29 2.45 10.43
CA VAL A 92 13.50 1.23 10.22
C VAL A 92 12.02 1.59 9.98
N LEU A 93 11.59 1.67 8.73
CA LEU A 93 10.20 2.02 8.41
C LEU A 93 9.47 0.83 7.79
N ASN A 94 8.17 0.73 8.09
CA ASN A 94 7.29 -0.24 7.49
C ASN A 94 6.17 0.46 6.71
N SER A 95 5.77 -0.18 5.64
CA SER A 95 4.63 0.18 4.79
C SER A 95 4.00 -1.13 4.30
N PHE A 96 2.99 -1.03 3.44
CA PHE A 96 2.38 -2.20 2.82
C PHE A 96 2.00 -1.92 1.37
N ALA A 97 1.92 -2.97 0.58
CA ALA A 97 1.40 -2.94 -0.78
C ALA A 97 0.13 -3.79 -0.86
N ALA A 98 -1.00 -3.14 -1.19
CA ALA A 98 -2.28 -3.83 -1.39
C ALA A 98 -2.36 -4.56 -2.74
N GLY A 99 -1.55 -4.13 -3.71
CA GLY A 99 -1.49 -4.62 -5.08
C GLY A 99 -0.16 -4.31 -5.74
N ALA A 100 -0.04 -4.61 -7.04
CA ALA A 100 1.04 -4.08 -7.86
C ALA A 100 0.94 -2.55 -8.00
N GLY A 101 2.06 -1.86 -8.22
CA GLY A 101 2.07 -0.41 -8.45
C GLY A 101 3.03 0.36 -7.55
N THR A 102 2.67 1.60 -7.24
CA THR A 102 3.49 2.54 -6.47
C THR A 102 3.09 2.50 -4.99
N TYR A 103 4.04 2.23 -4.10
CA TYR A 103 3.86 2.24 -2.65
C TYR A 103 5.08 2.87 -1.96
N ASN A 104 4.89 3.98 -1.28
CA ASN A 104 6.00 4.68 -0.61
C ASN A 104 6.27 4.10 0.78
N ILE A 105 7.52 4.17 1.21
CA ILE A 105 7.94 3.79 2.56
C ILE A 105 8.38 5.07 3.28
N THR A 106 7.48 5.63 4.08
CA THR A 106 7.69 6.91 4.75
C THR A 106 7.14 6.86 6.17
N SER A 107 7.40 7.92 6.95
CA SER A 107 6.83 8.09 8.29
C SER A 107 5.29 8.05 8.28
N LEU A 108 4.67 8.56 7.22
CA LEU A 108 3.21 8.58 7.06
C LEU A 108 2.65 7.17 6.84
N THR A 109 3.32 6.33 6.05
CA THR A 109 2.84 4.97 5.79
C THR A 109 3.04 4.03 6.98
N GLN A 110 4.10 4.23 7.78
CA GLN A 110 4.27 3.62 9.09
C GLN A 110 3.14 4.02 10.07
N LEU A 111 2.77 5.31 10.06
CA LEU A 111 1.68 5.82 10.90
C LEU A 111 0.31 5.26 10.46
N LEU A 112 0.10 5.08 9.15
CA LEU A 112 -1.07 4.41 8.60
C LEU A 112 -1.18 2.96 9.08
N LEU A 113 -0.09 2.20 9.08
CA LEU A 113 -0.07 0.85 9.67
C LEU A 113 -0.42 0.87 11.16
N SER A 114 0.03 1.88 11.90
CA SER A 114 -0.31 2.04 13.33
C SER A 114 -1.80 2.31 13.52
N TYR A 115 -2.41 3.16 12.69
CA TYR A 115 -3.85 3.40 12.73
C TYR A 115 -4.65 2.13 12.36
N LEU A 116 -4.29 1.46 11.27
CA LEU A 116 -4.94 0.21 10.84
C LEU A 116 -4.82 -0.90 11.89
N ALA A 117 -3.67 -1.01 12.56
CA ALA A 117 -3.49 -1.93 13.67
C ALA A 117 -4.50 -1.67 14.79
N GLY A 118 -4.72 -0.40 15.15
CA GLY A 118 -5.76 0.01 16.09
C GLY A 118 -7.16 -0.41 15.64
N GLN A 119 -7.51 -0.17 14.37
CA GLN A 119 -8.82 -0.57 13.83
C GLN A 119 -9.06 -2.08 13.86
N LEU A 120 -7.98 -2.86 13.77
CA LEU A 120 -7.98 -4.32 13.83
C LEU A 120 -7.84 -4.86 15.26
N GLY A 121 -7.82 -3.99 16.28
CA GLY A 121 -7.70 -4.40 17.68
C GLY A 121 -6.33 -4.98 18.04
N THR A 122 -5.27 -4.60 17.34
CA THR A 122 -3.91 -5.10 17.54
C THR A 122 -2.90 -3.96 17.70
N THR A 123 -1.61 -4.30 17.82
CA THR A 123 -0.50 -3.34 17.84
C THR A 123 0.18 -3.31 16.47
N LEU A 124 0.99 -2.27 16.19
CA LEU A 124 1.78 -2.21 14.96
C LEU A 124 2.60 -3.49 14.75
N ASN A 125 3.28 -3.98 15.79
CA ASN A 125 4.06 -5.21 15.70
C ASN A 125 3.18 -6.45 15.46
N GLY A 126 2.01 -6.51 16.11
CA GLY A 126 1.02 -7.57 15.86
C GLY A 126 0.50 -7.57 14.43
N LEU A 127 0.28 -6.40 13.83
CA LEU A 127 -0.11 -6.26 12.43
C LEU A 127 1.03 -6.69 11.50
N ILE A 128 2.26 -6.21 11.72
CA ILE A 128 3.45 -6.55 10.92
C ILE A 128 3.70 -8.07 10.93
N ALA A 129 3.62 -8.70 12.09
CA ALA A 129 3.80 -10.15 12.23
C ALA A 129 2.68 -10.95 11.55
N GLY A 130 1.47 -10.39 11.45
CA GLY A 130 0.30 -11.08 10.93
C GLY A 130 -0.06 -10.75 9.48
N ILE A 131 0.50 -9.71 8.87
CA ILE A 131 0.03 -9.20 7.56
C ILE A 131 0.06 -10.27 6.45
N THR A 132 1.05 -11.18 6.48
CA THR A 132 1.20 -12.25 5.48
C THR A 132 0.44 -13.52 5.82
N THR A 133 -0.11 -13.67 7.03
CA THR A 133 -0.70 -14.93 7.54
C THR A 133 -2.14 -14.79 8.03
N ASN A 134 -2.54 -13.64 8.54
CA ASN A 134 -3.86 -13.38 9.09
C ASN A 134 -4.83 -12.86 8.03
N SER A 135 -5.81 -13.69 7.67
CA SER A 135 -6.83 -13.37 6.65
C SER A 135 -7.64 -12.10 6.94
N THR A 136 -7.87 -11.76 8.21
CA THR A 136 -8.56 -10.54 8.62
C THR A 136 -7.73 -9.30 8.28
N TYR A 137 -6.43 -9.35 8.58
CA TYR A 137 -5.51 -8.25 8.23
C TYR A 137 -5.38 -8.13 6.72
N GLN A 138 -5.26 -9.26 6.02
CA GLN A 138 -5.16 -9.30 4.57
C GLN A 138 -6.37 -8.62 3.92
N SER A 139 -7.58 -9.01 4.35
CA SER A 139 -8.83 -8.46 3.83
C SER A 139 -8.96 -6.96 4.06
N ALA A 140 -8.52 -6.45 5.22
CA ALA A 140 -8.53 -5.02 5.52
C ALA A 140 -7.52 -4.23 4.66
N LEU A 141 -6.29 -4.75 4.53
CA LEU A 141 -5.19 -4.11 3.80
C LEU A 141 -5.30 -4.23 2.28
N THR A 142 -6.26 -5.01 1.76
CA THR A 142 -6.63 -5.02 0.33
C THR A 142 -7.92 -4.26 0.03
N ASN A 143 -8.62 -3.77 1.06
CA ASN A 143 -9.86 -3.02 0.88
C ASN A 143 -9.58 -1.53 0.70
N SER A 144 -9.75 -1.03 -0.53
CA SER A 144 -9.46 0.37 -0.87
C SER A 144 -10.27 1.39 -0.07
N THR A 145 -11.51 1.07 0.33
CA THR A 145 -12.33 1.94 1.18
C THR A 145 -11.78 2.02 2.60
N VAL A 146 -11.32 0.90 3.16
CA VAL A 146 -10.66 0.88 4.48
C VAL A 146 -9.38 1.70 4.45
N ILE A 147 -8.54 1.51 3.43
CA ILE A 147 -7.28 2.25 3.26
C ILE A 147 -7.54 3.75 3.13
N ALA A 148 -8.44 4.17 2.24
CA ALA A 148 -8.75 5.58 2.03
C ALA A 148 -9.34 6.24 3.29
N ASN A 149 -10.20 5.53 4.04
CA ASN A 149 -10.75 6.05 5.30
C ASN A 149 -9.66 6.19 6.37
N ALA A 150 -8.74 5.23 6.46
CA ALA A 150 -7.61 5.28 7.37
C ALA A 150 -6.64 6.42 7.03
N GLU A 151 -6.32 6.61 5.75
CA GLU A 151 -5.53 7.74 5.25
C GLU A 151 -6.16 9.10 5.62
N ASN A 152 -7.47 9.26 5.38
CA ASN A 152 -8.22 10.45 5.77
C ASN A 152 -8.23 10.68 7.29
N ALA A 153 -8.29 9.62 8.09
CA ALA A 153 -8.25 9.72 9.54
C ALA A 153 -6.87 10.14 10.06
N VAL A 154 -5.80 9.56 9.50
CA VAL A 154 -4.41 9.94 9.82
C VAL A 154 -4.15 11.41 9.46
N ALA A 155 -4.59 11.86 8.28
CA ALA A 155 -4.46 13.26 7.88
C ALA A 155 -5.17 14.22 8.86
N ARG A 156 -6.38 13.87 9.30
CA ARG A 156 -7.13 14.66 10.30
C ARG A 156 -6.45 14.66 11.67
N LEU A 157 -5.90 13.51 12.10
CA LEU A 157 -5.18 13.40 13.35
C LEU A 157 -3.94 14.29 13.37
N ILE A 158 -3.14 14.24 12.30
CA ILE A 158 -1.95 15.10 12.13
C ILE A 158 -2.34 16.57 12.20
N LYS A 159 -3.38 16.98 11.47
CA LYS A 159 -3.87 18.36 11.49
C LYS A 159 -4.32 18.78 12.88
N SER A 160 -5.02 17.91 13.60
CA SER A 160 -5.52 18.20 14.95
C SER A 160 -4.40 18.32 15.99
N MET A 161 -3.35 17.51 15.89
CA MET A 161 -2.28 17.47 16.88
C MET A 161 -1.15 18.47 16.60
N TYR A 162 -0.83 18.68 15.32
CA TYR A 162 0.37 19.41 14.90
C TYR A 162 0.06 20.60 13.99
N GLY A 163 -1.20 20.82 13.59
CA GLY A 163 -1.57 21.91 12.68
C GLY A 163 -1.11 21.70 11.23
N VAL A 164 -0.46 20.58 10.91
CA VAL A 164 0.04 20.27 9.56
C VAL A 164 -1.11 19.76 8.69
N THR A 165 -1.29 20.37 7.52
CA THR A 165 -2.24 19.90 6.50
C THR A 165 -1.45 19.22 5.39
N LEU A 166 -1.70 17.93 5.17
CA LEU A 166 -1.05 17.18 4.09
C LEU A 166 -1.50 17.69 2.73
N SER A 167 -0.59 17.69 1.76
CA SER A 167 -0.85 18.03 0.36
C SER A 167 -1.84 17.08 -0.31
N THR A 168 -1.90 15.83 0.17
CA THR A 168 -2.85 14.80 -0.29
C THR A 168 -3.06 13.75 0.80
N ASN A 169 -4.24 13.16 0.82
CA ASN A 169 -4.55 12.09 1.77
C ASN A 169 -4.09 10.72 1.24
N SER A 170 -3.93 10.54 -0.08
CA SER A 170 -3.54 9.24 -0.66
C SER A 170 -2.03 8.94 -0.57
N PHE A 171 -1.39 9.35 0.52
CA PHE A 171 0.06 9.37 0.71
C PHE A 171 0.74 7.99 0.56
N LEU A 172 -0.01 6.88 0.65
CA LEU A 172 0.51 5.53 0.43
C LEU A 172 0.99 5.32 -1.02
N THR A 173 0.25 5.81 -2.01
CA THR A 173 0.42 5.44 -3.42
C THR A 173 0.78 6.61 -4.34
N ILE A 174 0.97 7.81 -3.80
CA ILE A 174 1.32 8.99 -4.62
C ILE A 174 2.67 8.82 -5.30
N SER A 175 2.86 9.48 -6.43
CA SER A 175 4.20 9.69 -6.97
C SER A 175 5.01 10.57 -6.01
N PHE A 176 6.10 10.03 -5.48
CA PHE A 176 6.97 10.75 -4.56
C PHE A 176 8.28 11.12 -5.25
N THR A 177 8.55 12.42 -5.35
CA THR A 177 9.80 12.96 -5.88
C THR A 177 10.48 13.78 -4.79
N PRO A 178 11.66 13.38 -4.29
CA PRO A 178 12.37 14.14 -3.27
C PRO A 178 12.70 15.57 -3.72
N GLY A 179 12.62 16.52 -2.79
CA GLY A 179 12.88 17.93 -3.03
C GLY A 179 11.81 18.66 -3.85
N GLN A 180 10.65 18.05 -4.07
CA GLN A 180 9.52 18.67 -4.78
C GLN A 180 8.36 18.98 -3.83
N PRO A 181 7.54 20.01 -4.15
CA PRO A 181 6.30 20.24 -3.42
C PRO A 181 5.40 18.99 -3.41
N GLY A 182 4.67 18.76 -2.32
CA GLY A 182 3.78 17.62 -2.16
C GLY A 182 4.18 16.75 -0.98
N ALA A 183 4.17 15.42 -1.15
CA ALA A 183 4.41 14.47 -0.07
C ALA A 183 5.77 14.61 0.61
N ASP A 184 6.80 15.11 -0.08
CA ASP A 184 8.11 15.38 0.51
C ASP A 184 8.06 16.59 1.46
N ALA A 185 7.49 17.70 0.99
CA ALA A 185 7.25 18.89 1.82
C ALA A 185 6.33 18.59 3.02
N ASP A 186 5.40 17.64 2.90
CA ASP A 186 4.60 17.16 4.03
C ASP A 186 5.47 16.50 5.12
N LEU A 187 6.47 15.68 4.73
CA LEU A 187 7.40 15.07 5.67
C LEU A 187 8.30 16.12 6.34
N ASP A 188 8.75 17.13 5.61
CA ASP A 188 9.52 18.25 6.16
C ASP A 188 8.68 19.08 7.16
N ALA A 189 7.41 19.32 6.84
CA ALA A 189 6.48 20.00 7.74
C ALA A 189 6.24 19.17 9.02
N LEU A 190 6.11 17.85 8.89
CA LEU A 190 5.98 16.95 10.04
C LEU A 190 7.25 16.93 10.90
N LEU A 191 8.43 16.92 10.28
CA LEU A 191 9.70 16.97 11.00
C LEU A 191 9.82 18.30 11.77
N THR A 192 9.51 19.41 11.10
CA THR A 192 9.54 20.76 11.69
C THR A 192 8.54 20.90 12.84
N ALA A 193 7.35 20.29 12.72
CA ALA A 193 6.33 20.30 13.77
C ALA A 193 6.64 19.33 14.93
N GLY A 194 7.71 18.53 14.84
CA GLY A 194 8.05 17.52 15.85
C GLY A 194 7.11 16.32 15.85
N ALA A 195 6.38 16.08 14.75
CA ALA A 195 5.52 14.91 14.58
C ALA A 195 6.33 13.64 14.30
N ILE A 196 7.46 13.78 13.62
CA ILE A 196 8.42 12.72 13.32
C ILE A 196 9.80 13.08 13.84
N THR A 197 10.60 12.07 14.14
CA THR A 197 12.00 12.20 14.57
C THR A 197 12.94 12.35 13.38
N SER A 198 14.20 12.73 13.62
CA SER A 198 15.24 12.82 12.58
C SER A 198 15.51 11.49 11.85
N ASN A 199 15.19 10.35 12.47
CA ASN A 199 15.27 9.03 11.84
C ASN A 199 13.97 8.65 11.09
N GLY A 200 13.05 9.60 10.92
CA GLY A 200 11.77 9.40 10.25
C GLY A 200 10.73 8.59 11.01
N GLN A 201 10.98 8.19 12.26
CA GLN A 201 9.93 7.54 13.05
C GLN A 201 8.88 8.55 13.48
N PRO A 202 7.58 8.24 13.39
CA PRO A 202 6.57 8.97 14.14
C PRO A 202 6.94 9.01 15.62
N THR A 203 6.73 10.16 16.28
CA THR A 203 6.95 10.25 17.72
C THR A 203 6.04 9.27 18.47
N ALA A 204 6.46 8.83 19.66
CA ALA A 204 5.67 7.91 20.48
C ALA A 204 4.24 8.44 20.76
N ALA A 205 4.10 9.77 20.93
CA ALA A 205 2.82 10.43 21.10
C ALA A 205 1.92 10.28 19.87
N LEU A 206 2.45 10.59 18.67
CA LEU A 206 1.68 10.47 17.43
C LEU A 206 1.35 9.01 17.10
N ALA A 207 2.31 8.09 17.25
CA ALA A 207 2.07 6.66 17.03
C ALA A 207 0.98 6.11 17.97
N SER A 208 1.03 6.47 19.26
CA SER A 208 0.02 6.07 20.25
C SER A 208 -1.35 6.69 19.96
N ALA A 209 -1.39 7.96 19.54
CA ALA A 209 -2.62 8.63 19.16
C ALA A 209 -3.25 8.01 17.91
N ALA A 210 -2.44 7.60 16.93
CA ALA A 210 -2.92 6.91 15.73
C ALA A 210 -3.51 5.53 16.06
N LEU A 211 -2.82 4.75 16.90
CA LEU A 211 -3.34 3.47 17.41
C LEU A 211 -4.68 3.66 18.15
N ALA A 212 -4.76 4.64 19.06
CA ALA A 212 -5.97 4.91 19.81
C ALA A 212 -7.13 5.40 18.92
N ALA A 213 -6.83 6.27 17.94
CA ALA A 213 -7.82 6.73 16.97
C ALA A 213 -8.34 5.60 16.09
N GLY A 214 -7.46 4.66 15.70
CA GLY A 214 -7.84 3.45 14.99
C GLY A 214 -8.76 2.56 15.83
N ALA A 215 -8.41 2.33 17.10
CA ALA A 215 -9.23 1.53 18.02
C ALA A 215 -10.62 2.13 18.26
N ALA A 216 -10.75 3.46 18.20
CA ALA A 216 -12.03 4.16 18.29
C ALA A 216 -12.87 4.06 17.00
N ALA A 217 -12.30 3.57 15.90
CA ALA A 217 -12.96 3.42 14.59
C ALA A 217 -12.75 2.01 14.01
N PRO A 218 -13.23 0.95 14.68
CA PRO A 218 -13.01 -0.43 14.25
C PRO A 218 -13.62 -0.70 12.86
N ILE A 219 -13.02 -1.62 12.11
CA ILE A 219 -13.53 -2.03 10.80
C ILE A 219 -14.82 -2.85 11.01
N SER A 220 -15.96 -2.27 10.66
CA SER A 220 -17.25 -2.96 10.72
C SER A 220 -17.30 -4.07 9.66
N GLY A 221 -17.30 -5.33 10.10
CA GLY A 221 -17.42 -6.50 9.21
C GLY A 221 -16.48 -7.66 9.52
N THR A 222 -15.49 -7.48 10.39
CA THR A 222 -14.66 -8.59 10.89
C THR A 222 -15.26 -9.10 12.19
N GLY A 223 -15.94 -10.26 12.10
CA GLY A 223 -16.63 -10.91 13.21
C GLY A 223 -15.79 -10.96 14.49
N GLY A 224 -16.27 -10.25 15.50
CA GLY A 224 -15.61 -10.07 16.78
C GLY A 224 -16.36 -9.00 17.55
N SER A 225 -17.59 -9.30 17.97
CA SER A 225 -18.36 -8.44 18.85
C SER A 225 -17.61 -8.32 20.18
N SER A 226 -16.82 -7.26 20.36
CA SER A 226 -16.50 -6.77 21.69
C SER A 226 -17.73 -6.02 22.19
N THR A 227 -18.62 -6.76 22.84
CA THR A 227 -19.67 -6.20 23.68
C THR A 227 -19.03 -5.15 24.62
N PRO A 228 -19.55 -3.92 24.70
CA PRO A 228 -19.08 -2.99 25.71
C PRO A 228 -19.50 -3.56 27.08
N THR A 229 -18.52 -3.95 27.90
CA THR A 229 -18.76 -4.29 29.31
C THR A 229 -19.16 -3.00 30.02
N GLY A 230 -20.46 -2.74 30.07
CA GLY A 230 -21.05 -1.66 30.85
C GLY A 230 -20.85 -1.91 32.35
N GLY A 231 -20.61 -0.83 33.09
CA GLY A 231 -20.59 -0.89 34.55
C GLY A 231 -19.99 0.32 35.26
N THR A 232 -20.52 1.53 35.05
CA THR A 232 -20.36 2.61 36.04
C THR A 232 -21.70 3.29 36.26
N GLY A 233 -22.39 2.89 37.33
CA GLY A 233 -23.67 3.48 37.73
C GLY A 233 -24.01 3.09 39.16
N GLY A 234 -23.45 3.84 40.12
CA GLY A 234 -23.66 3.57 41.54
C GLY A 234 -23.39 4.80 42.39
N THR A 235 -24.16 5.86 42.21
CA THR A 235 -24.33 6.93 43.22
C THR A 235 -25.66 7.65 42.98
N GLY A 236 -26.58 7.51 43.93
CA GLY A 236 -27.85 8.23 44.00
C GLY A 236 -28.55 7.90 45.30
N GLY A 237 -28.18 8.62 46.36
CA GLY A 237 -28.78 8.50 47.69
C GLY A 237 -30.01 9.39 47.87
N ALA A 238 -30.71 9.06 48.96
CA ALA A 238 -31.59 9.89 49.79
C ALA A 238 -33.03 10.21 49.33
N GLY A 239 -33.97 9.77 50.18
CA GLY A 239 -34.97 10.67 50.77
C GLY A 239 -36.41 10.53 50.27
N GLY A 240 -37.26 9.86 51.04
CA GLY A 240 -38.71 9.87 50.84
C GLY A 240 -39.48 9.29 52.02
N THR A 241 -39.91 10.16 52.92
CA THR A 241 -40.84 9.94 54.04
C THR A 241 -42.28 9.67 53.59
N GLY A 242 -43.01 8.87 54.39
CA GLY A 242 -44.47 8.70 54.39
C GLY A 242 -44.82 7.28 54.84
N THR A 243 -45.63 7.00 55.86
CA THR A 243 -46.72 7.73 56.54
C THR A 243 -46.87 7.18 57.95
#